data_AF-A0A4U0NI04-F1
#
_entry.id   AF-A0A4U0NI04-F1
#
_cell.length_a   1.000
_cell.length_b   1.000
_cell.length_c   1.000
_cell.angle_alpha   90.00
_cell.angle_beta   90.00
_cell.angle_gamma   90.00
#
_symmetry.space_group_name_H-M   'P 1'
#
loop_
_entity.id
_entity.type
_entity.pdbx_description
1 polymer ?
#
loop_
_entity_poly.entity_id
_entity_poly.type
_entity_poly.pdbx_seq_one_letter_code
_entity_poly.pdbx_strand_id
1 'polypeptide(L)'
;MTKTKKLLAATAAVLAAGTIGAVGANAAAPAAETRTTVEADAADRNLVRSTHLTIAAATEAAKASLDAAAKEGQKVSVAVVDRNGNTVVTLRGDGAGPQSYASAEKKAFTAVSWNAPTSTLVSRLSQTPNLKDIPGTLFLPGGAPVQVKGAPIAGIGVAGAPSGDLDEKFAQAGVAALNK
;
A
#
# COMPACT_ATOMS: atom_id res chain seq x y z
N MET A 1 -29.12 34.62 -14.63
CA MET A 1 -30.53 34.82 -14.24
C MET A 1 -31.03 33.54 -13.61
N THR A 2 -31.40 33.65 -12.34
CA THR A 2 -31.55 32.58 -11.33
C THR A 2 -32.95 31.94 -11.39
N LYS A 3 -33.08 30.61 -11.24
CA LYS A 3 -34.33 29.96 -10.80
C LYS A 3 -34.08 28.72 -9.92
N THR A 4 -33.74 28.93 -8.64
CA THR A 4 -34.63 28.81 -7.45
C THR A 4 -36.01 28.14 -7.75
N LYS A 5 -36.63 27.18 -7.04
CA LYS A 5 -36.71 26.72 -5.62
C LYS A 5 -37.57 25.41 -5.63
N LYS A 6 -37.35 24.40 -4.75
CA LYS A 6 -38.17 24.01 -3.54
C LYS A 6 -39.68 23.79 -3.85
N LEU A 7 -40.45 22.82 -3.33
CA LEU A 7 -40.47 22.04 -2.07
C LEU A 7 -41.72 21.10 -2.08
N LEU A 8 -41.75 20.06 -1.20
CA LEU A 8 -42.90 19.47 -0.45
C LEU A 8 -44.16 18.96 -1.22
N ALA A 9 -44.54 17.68 -1.19
CA ALA A 9 -45.12 16.83 -0.12
C ALA A 9 -46.66 16.64 -0.22
N ALA A 10 -47.11 15.46 0.22
CA ALA A 10 -48.43 15.10 0.79
C ALA A 10 -49.29 14.04 0.04
N THR A 11 -49.24 12.81 0.57
CA THR A 11 -50.34 11.92 1.00
C THR A 11 -51.65 11.79 0.20
N ALA A 12 -52.04 10.54 -0.06
CA ALA A 12 -53.42 10.06 0.10
C ALA A 12 -53.44 8.56 0.44
N ALA A 13 -54.08 8.21 1.56
CA ALA A 13 -54.32 6.86 2.03
C ALA A 13 -55.70 6.36 1.54
N VAL A 14 -55.84 5.06 1.25
CA VAL A 14 -57.14 4.37 1.24
C VAL A 14 -56.96 2.99 1.87
N LEU A 15 -57.68 2.77 2.97
CA LEU A 15 -57.87 1.52 3.68
C LEU A 15 -59.01 0.72 3.03
N ALA A 16 -58.81 -0.59 2.85
CA ALA A 16 -59.90 -1.56 2.80
C ALA A 16 -59.44 -2.87 3.44
N ALA A 17 -60.13 -3.27 4.50
CA ALA A 17 -59.83 -4.42 5.33
C ALA A 17 -60.35 -5.72 4.70
N GLY A 18 -59.50 -6.76 4.70
CA GLY A 18 -59.87 -8.15 4.48
C GLY A 18 -59.12 -9.01 5.49
N THR A 19 -59.85 -9.59 6.45
CA THR A 19 -59.31 -10.44 7.51
C THR A 19 -59.11 -11.86 7.00
N ILE A 20 -57.85 -12.27 6.84
CA ILE A 20 -57.45 -13.69 6.72
C ILE A 20 -56.44 -13.94 7.84
N GLY A 21 -56.68 -14.98 8.64
CA GLY A 21 -56.08 -15.22 9.94
C GLY A 21 -54.54 -15.22 9.95
N ALA A 22 -53.98 -14.42 10.86
CA ALA A 22 -52.57 -14.50 11.20
C ALA A 22 -52.34 -15.69 12.15
N VAL A 23 -51.77 -16.78 11.63
CA VAL A 23 -51.00 -17.70 12.49
C VAL A 23 -49.77 -16.94 12.95
N GLY A 24 -49.79 -16.47 14.20
CA GLY A 24 -48.65 -15.80 14.81
C GLY A 24 -47.51 -16.80 15.02
N ALA A 25 -46.51 -16.78 14.15
CA ALA A 25 -45.22 -17.37 14.44
C ALA A 25 -44.52 -16.47 15.47
N ASN A 26 -44.61 -16.83 16.76
CA ASN A 26 -43.80 -16.19 17.78
C ASN A 26 -42.37 -16.73 17.68
N ALA A 27 -41.57 -16.17 16.76
CA ALA A 27 -40.15 -16.39 16.75
C ALA A 27 -39.56 -15.56 17.90
N ALA A 28 -39.37 -16.18 19.06
CA ALA A 28 -38.56 -15.58 20.12
C ALA A 28 -37.17 -15.32 19.54
N ALA A 29 -36.82 -14.04 19.34
CA ALA A 29 -35.46 -13.67 19.00
C ALA A 29 -34.55 -14.24 20.09
N PRO A 30 -33.49 -15.00 19.74
CA PRO A 30 -32.57 -15.47 20.77
C PRO A 30 -32.02 -14.25 21.48
N ALA A 31 -32.08 -14.27 22.81
CA ALA A 31 -31.53 -13.21 23.64
C ALA A 31 -30.10 -12.95 23.18
N ALA A 32 -29.80 -11.70 22.82
CA ALA A 32 -28.45 -11.31 22.47
C ALA A 32 -27.58 -11.59 23.70
N GLU A 33 -26.82 -12.68 23.66
CA GLU A 33 -25.84 -13.00 24.68
C GLU A 33 -24.86 -11.84 24.75
N THR A 34 -24.82 -11.18 25.92
CA THR A 34 -23.84 -10.15 26.22
C THR A 34 -22.46 -10.81 26.17
N ARG A 35 -21.79 -10.71 25.03
CA ARG A 35 -20.40 -11.14 24.90
C ARG A 35 -19.55 -10.19 25.73
N THR A 36 -19.12 -10.65 26.89
CA THR A 36 -18.11 -9.97 27.69
C THR A 36 -16.83 -9.93 26.87
N THR A 37 -16.41 -8.75 26.45
CA THR A 37 -15.10 -8.55 25.84
C THR A 37 -14.05 -8.84 26.89
N VAL A 38 -13.22 -9.86 26.66
CA VAL A 38 -12.03 -10.09 27.48
C VAL A 38 -11.03 -9.00 27.12
N GLU A 39 -10.93 -7.97 27.94
CA GLU A 39 -9.83 -7.02 27.90
C GLU A 39 -8.62 -7.67 28.57
N ALA A 40 -7.60 -7.99 27.78
CA ALA A 40 -6.31 -8.47 28.28
C ALA A 40 -5.22 -7.52 27.81
N ASP A 41 -4.60 -6.80 28.74
CA ASP A 41 -3.39 -6.03 28.47
C ASP A 41 -2.16 -6.96 28.54
N ALA A 42 -1.33 -6.92 27.50
CA ALA A 42 -0.18 -7.81 27.39
C ALA A 42 0.99 -7.23 28.18
N ALA A 43 1.55 -8.02 29.11
CA ALA A 43 2.71 -7.58 29.89
C ALA A 43 3.93 -7.23 29.01
N ASP A 44 4.65 -6.16 29.36
CA ASP A 44 5.79 -5.62 28.61
C ASP A 44 6.83 -6.66 28.17
N ARG A 45 7.08 -7.68 28.99
CA ARG A 45 8.01 -8.78 28.67
C ARG A 45 7.64 -9.58 27.41
N ASN A 46 6.39 -9.48 26.97
CA ASN A 46 5.86 -10.14 25.79
C ASN A 46 5.77 -9.19 24.57
N LEU A 47 6.22 -7.95 24.70
CA LEU A 47 6.12 -6.93 23.65
C LEU A 47 7.48 -6.71 22.98
N VAL A 48 7.43 -6.45 21.67
CA VAL A 48 8.57 -5.99 20.88
C VAL A 48 8.15 -4.71 20.15
N ARG A 49 9.10 -3.80 19.92
CA ARG A 49 8.88 -2.58 19.15
C ARG A 49 9.61 -2.67 17.82
N SER A 50 8.98 -2.17 16.76
CA SER A 50 9.56 -2.02 15.42
C SER A 50 9.62 -0.55 15.03
N THR A 51 10.52 -0.22 14.10
CA THR A 51 10.74 1.14 13.58
C THR A 51 10.32 1.20 12.13
N HIS A 52 9.62 2.28 11.76
CA HIS A 52 8.99 2.46 10.45
C HIS A 52 9.17 3.89 9.97
N LEU A 53 9.06 4.10 8.65
CA LEU A 53 8.89 5.45 8.14
C LEU A 53 7.52 5.99 8.56
N THR A 54 7.46 7.29 8.85
CA THR A 54 6.16 7.97 8.94
C THR A 54 5.56 8.07 7.53
N ILE A 55 4.22 8.22 7.44
CA ILE A 55 3.56 8.46 6.15
C ILE A 55 4.10 9.70 5.45
N ALA A 56 4.47 10.74 6.20
CA ALA A 56 5.06 11.95 5.66
C ALA A 56 6.42 11.68 5.01
N ALA A 57 7.31 10.95 5.70
CA ALA A 57 8.63 10.58 5.18
C ALA A 57 8.54 9.64 3.97
N ALA A 58 7.65 8.63 4.02
CA ALA A 58 7.40 7.75 2.89
C ALA A 58 6.88 8.52 1.67
N THR A 59 5.97 9.47 1.88
CA THR A 59 5.43 10.33 0.82
C THR A 59 6.50 11.24 0.23
N GLU A 60 7.33 11.85 1.07
CA GLU A 60 8.45 12.69 0.63
C GLU A 60 9.43 11.90 -0.25
N ALA A 61 9.85 10.72 0.19
CA ALA A 61 10.76 9.87 -0.55
C ALA A 61 10.17 9.44 -1.90
N ALA A 62 8.89 9.04 -1.94
CA ALA A 62 8.19 8.67 -3.16
C ALA A 62 8.12 9.84 -4.16
N LYS A 63 7.80 11.05 -3.69
CA LYS A 63 7.75 12.25 -4.51
C LYS A 63 9.14 12.62 -5.03
N ALA A 64 10.18 12.53 -4.20
CA ALA A 64 11.55 12.80 -4.63
C ALA A 64 12.00 11.86 -5.75
N SER A 65 11.64 10.57 -5.70
CA SER A 65 11.86 9.63 -6.82
C SER A 65 11.11 10.02 -8.08
N LEU A 66 9.84 10.40 -7.96
CA LEU A 66 9.02 10.83 -9.10
C LEU A 66 9.56 12.12 -9.74
N ASP A 67 9.97 13.09 -8.91
CA ASP A 67 10.55 14.36 -9.35
C ASP A 67 11.91 14.15 -10.04
N ALA A 68 12.74 13.23 -9.53
CA ALA A 68 14.00 12.88 -10.17
C ALA A 68 13.78 12.26 -11.56
N ALA A 69 12.80 11.36 -11.68
CA ALA A 69 12.42 10.78 -12.98
C ALA A 69 11.89 11.85 -13.94
N ALA A 70 11.02 12.76 -13.45
CA ALA A 70 10.44 13.83 -14.26
C ALA A 70 11.48 14.80 -14.81
N LYS A 71 12.51 15.14 -14.01
CA LYS A 71 13.65 15.98 -14.45
C LYS A 71 14.42 15.38 -15.63
N GLU A 72 14.37 14.06 -15.79
CA GLU A 72 15.02 13.34 -16.89
C GLU A 72 14.03 12.90 -17.98
N GLY A 73 12.81 13.47 -17.98
CA GLY A 73 11.78 13.18 -18.97
C GLY A 73 11.16 11.79 -18.84
N GLN A 74 11.40 11.07 -17.74
CA GLN A 74 10.95 9.70 -17.55
C GLN A 74 9.56 9.64 -16.92
N LYS A 75 8.76 8.66 -17.35
CA LYS A 75 7.38 8.43 -16.87
C LYS A 75 7.33 7.12 -16.08
N VAL A 76 7.32 7.22 -14.76
CA VAL A 76 7.49 6.07 -13.86
C VAL A 76 6.34 5.94 -12.86
N SER A 77 6.15 4.74 -12.34
CA SER A 77 5.46 4.53 -11.07
C SER A 77 6.48 4.35 -9.95
N VAL A 78 6.12 4.78 -8.75
CA VAL A 78 6.93 4.68 -7.53
C VAL A 78 6.09 4.01 -6.44
N ALA A 79 6.71 3.14 -5.65
CA ALA A 79 6.12 2.54 -4.47
C ALA A 79 7.08 2.60 -3.28
N VAL A 80 6.53 2.75 -2.07
CA VAL A 80 7.25 2.59 -0.81
C VAL A 80 6.57 1.46 -0.04
N VAL A 81 7.34 0.43 0.29
CA VAL A 81 6.89 -0.76 1.02
C VAL A 81 7.62 -0.83 2.35
N ASP A 82 6.88 -0.99 3.44
CA ASP A 82 7.44 -1.11 4.78
C ASP A 82 8.18 -2.46 4.96
N ARG A 83 9.09 -2.55 5.94
CA ARG A 83 9.73 -3.82 6.31
C ARG A 83 8.73 -4.91 6.70
N ASN A 84 7.55 -4.56 7.19
CA ASN A 84 6.47 -5.52 7.47
C ASN A 84 5.79 -6.07 6.19
N GLY A 85 6.14 -5.58 5.00
CA GLY A 85 5.63 -6.04 3.71
C GLY A 85 4.43 -5.26 3.17
N ASN A 86 3.83 -4.36 3.96
CA ASN A 86 2.71 -3.54 3.51
C ASN A 86 3.18 -2.38 2.63
N THR A 87 2.46 -2.14 1.54
CA THR A 87 2.63 -0.92 0.74
C THR A 87 2.13 0.29 1.54
N VAL A 88 2.97 1.30 1.70
CA VAL A 88 2.66 2.54 2.43
C VAL A 88 2.27 3.66 1.47
N VAL A 89 2.98 3.79 0.35
CA VAL A 89 2.75 4.83 -0.66
C VAL A 89 2.89 4.23 -2.05
N THR A 90 2.02 4.65 -2.96
CA THR A 90 2.14 4.39 -4.40
C THR A 90 1.79 5.65 -5.17
N LEU A 91 2.63 6.01 -6.14
CA LEU A 91 2.38 7.11 -7.07
C LEU A 91 2.55 6.58 -8.48
N ARG A 92 1.50 6.73 -9.31
CA ARG A 92 1.61 6.47 -10.75
C ARG A 92 1.82 7.81 -11.45
N GLY A 93 3.00 8.03 -12.03
CA GLY A 93 3.26 9.21 -12.83
C GLY A 93 2.41 9.24 -14.09
N ASP A 94 2.07 10.44 -14.56
CA ASP A 94 1.30 10.63 -15.78
C ASP A 94 2.02 10.02 -16.99
N GLY A 95 1.31 9.18 -17.75
CA GLY A 95 1.86 8.47 -18.91
C GLY A 95 2.77 7.29 -18.55
N ALA A 96 2.92 6.92 -17.28
CA ALA A 96 3.67 5.73 -16.90
C ALA A 96 2.96 4.46 -17.40
N GLY A 97 3.73 3.54 -18.01
CA GLY A 97 3.19 2.30 -18.60
C GLY A 97 2.37 1.46 -17.59
N PRO A 98 1.35 0.72 -18.03
CA PRO A 98 0.42 0.01 -17.14
C PRO A 98 1.12 -1.01 -16.22
N GLN A 99 2.18 -1.65 -16.70
CA GLN A 99 2.99 -2.63 -15.95
C GLN A 99 3.80 -2.03 -14.79
N SER A 100 4.08 -0.72 -14.83
CA SER A 100 5.03 -0.09 -13.91
C SER A 100 4.58 -0.12 -12.45
N TYR A 101 3.30 0.05 -12.16
CA TYR A 101 2.81 0.17 -10.79
C TYR A 101 3.08 -1.09 -9.95
N ALA A 102 2.61 -2.25 -10.41
CA ALA A 102 2.86 -3.51 -9.71
C ALA A 102 4.35 -3.90 -9.73
N SER A 103 5.10 -3.50 -10.77
CA SER A 103 6.55 -3.70 -10.83
C SER A 103 7.28 -2.91 -9.74
N ALA A 104 6.93 -1.63 -9.56
CA ALA A 104 7.49 -0.77 -8.51
C ALA A 104 7.22 -1.35 -7.12
N GLU A 105 5.98 -1.79 -6.83
CA GLU A 105 5.65 -2.43 -5.55
C GLU A 105 6.49 -3.69 -5.29
N LYS A 106 6.60 -4.59 -6.28
CA LYS A 106 7.39 -5.82 -6.11
C LYS A 106 8.89 -5.55 -5.97
N LYS A 107 9.43 -4.56 -6.67
CA LYS A 107 10.84 -4.14 -6.50
C LYS A 107 11.09 -3.55 -5.12
N ALA A 108 10.19 -2.69 -4.62
CA ALA A 108 10.24 -2.14 -3.27
C ALA A 108 10.22 -3.25 -2.20
N PHE A 109 9.26 -4.17 -2.32
CA PHE A 109 9.14 -5.35 -1.46
C PHE A 109 10.40 -6.22 -1.49
N THR A 110 10.97 -6.45 -2.67
CA THR A 110 12.19 -7.26 -2.84
C THR A 110 13.38 -6.56 -2.20
N ALA A 111 13.55 -5.25 -2.42
CA ALA A 111 14.66 -4.49 -1.85
C ALA A 111 14.64 -4.52 -0.31
N VAL A 112 13.48 -4.25 0.30
CA VAL A 112 13.35 -4.25 1.77
C VAL A 112 13.50 -5.64 2.36
N SER A 113 13.04 -6.68 1.66
CA SER A 113 13.10 -8.08 2.12
C SER A 113 14.53 -8.57 2.32
N TRP A 114 15.44 -8.24 1.41
CA TRP A 114 16.86 -8.65 1.48
C TRP A 114 17.82 -7.55 1.95
N ASN A 115 17.31 -6.35 2.28
CA ASN A 115 18.11 -5.18 2.62
C ASN A 115 19.22 -4.89 1.58
N ALA A 116 18.87 -4.93 0.29
CA ALA A 116 19.81 -4.68 -0.79
C ALA A 116 19.13 -4.06 -2.00
N PRO A 117 19.84 -3.26 -2.81
CA PRO A 117 19.34 -2.83 -4.11
C PRO A 117 18.97 -4.04 -4.99
N THR A 118 17.89 -3.95 -5.75
CA THR A 118 17.44 -5.10 -6.55
C THR A 118 18.42 -5.44 -7.68
N SER A 119 19.18 -4.47 -8.19
CA SER A 119 20.31 -4.71 -9.09
C SER A 119 21.34 -5.69 -8.51
N THR A 120 21.69 -5.52 -7.24
CA THR A 120 22.62 -6.41 -6.52
C THR A 120 22.01 -7.80 -6.31
N LEU A 121 20.69 -7.86 -6.11
CA LEU A 121 19.98 -9.12 -5.92
C LEU A 121 19.88 -9.96 -7.19
N VAL A 122 19.80 -9.34 -8.37
CA VAL A 122 19.78 -10.04 -9.66
C VAL A 122 21.02 -10.93 -9.81
N SER A 123 22.20 -10.48 -9.40
CA SER A 123 23.43 -11.28 -9.50
C SER A 123 23.36 -12.59 -8.70
N ARG A 124 22.56 -12.64 -7.63
CA ARG A 124 22.39 -13.85 -6.80
C ARG A 124 21.64 -14.97 -7.53
N LEU A 125 20.86 -14.64 -8.57
CA LEU A 125 20.13 -15.62 -9.36
C LEU A 125 21.06 -16.56 -10.14
N SER A 126 22.32 -16.17 -10.37
CA SER A 126 23.32 -17.05 -11.01
C SER A 126 23.62 -18.32 -10.19
N GLN A 127 23.59 -18.20 -8.86
CA GLN A 127 23.85 -19.30 -7.94
C GLN A 127 22.55 -19.92 -7.38
N THR A 128 21.51 -19.11 -7.24
CA THR A 128 20.23 -19.53 -6.64
C THR A 128 19.06 -19.02 -7.50
N PRO A 129 18.82 -19.63 -8.68
CA PRO A 129 17.88 -19.12 -9.68
C PRO A 129 16.42 -19.14 -9.21
N ASN A 130 16.09 -19.98 -8.22
CA ASN A 130 14.76 -20.10 -7.65
C ASN A 130 14.40 -19.01 -6.62
N LEU A 131 15.32 -18.09 -6.27
CA LEU A 131 14.98 -16.94 -5.41
C LEU A 131 13.83 -16.11 -6.00
N LYS A 132 13.77 -15.99 -7.33
CA LYS A 132 12.71 -15.27 -8.04
C LYS A 132 11.33 -15.93 -7.93
N ASP A 133 11.26 -17.19 -7.49
CA ASP A 133 10.01 -17.94 -7.36
C ASP A 133 9.32 -17.67 -6.02
N ILE A 134 9.97 -16.90 -5.13
CA ILE A 134 9.39 -16.46 -3.86
C ILE A 134 8.23 -15.48 -4.15
N PRO A 135 7.03 -15.72 -3.60
CA PRO A 135 5.87 -14.86 -3.84
C PRO A 135 6.13 -13.39 -3.50
N GLY A 136 5.57 -12.50 -4.32
CA GLY A 136 5.67 -11.05 -4.13
C GLY A 136 6.98 -10.43 -4.62
N THR A 137 7.98 -11.23 -5.01
CA THR A 137 9.29 -10.71 -5.41
C THR A 137 9.36 -10.31 -6.89
N LEU A 138 10.31 -9.42 -7.20
CA LEU A 138 10.74 -9.07 -8.54
C LEU A 138 12.23 -8.72 -8.50
N PHE A 139 13.06 -9.66 -8.93
CA PHE A 139 14.51 -9.49 -9.07
C PHE A 139 14.82 -8.79 -10.40
N LEU A 140 14.66 -7.46 -10.40
CA LEU A 140 14.95 -6.57 -11.53
C LEU A 140 15.40 -5.21 -10.97
N PRO A 141 16.44 -4.55 -11.52
CA PRO A 141 16.92 -3.27 -10.99
C PRO A 141 15.79 -2.23 -10.89
N GLY A 142 15.79 -1.45 -9.81
CA GLY A 142 14.79 -0.40 -9.56
C GLY A 142 14.28 -0.31 -8.13
N GLY A 143 14.74 -1.18 -7.22
CA GLY A 143 14.41 -1.12 -5.81
C GLY A 143 15.62 -0.75 -4.96
N ALA A 144 15.46 0.12 -3.98
CA ALA A 144 16.50 0.52 -3.03
C ALA A 144 15.98 0.43 -1.58
N PRO A 145 16.74 -0.18 -0.65
CA PRO A 145 16.35 -0.26 0.75
C PRO A 145 16.59 1.07 1.49
N VAL A 146 15.72 1.37 2.44
CA VAL A 146 15.89 2.43 3.45
C VAL A 146 16.24 1.77 4.78
N GLN A 147 17.26 2.28 5.46
CA GLN A 147 17.80 1.67 6.66
C GLN A 147 17.87 2.64 7.83
N VAL A 148 17.75 2.09 9.05
CA VAL A 148 18.09 2.76 10.30
C VAL A 148 19.12 1.88 11.02
N LYS A 149 20.31 2.43 11.28
CA LYS A 149 21.41 1.71 11.96
C LYS A 149 21.72 0.33 11.32
N GLY A 150 21.66 0.24 9.99
CA GLY A 150 21.92 -0.99 9.23
C GLY A 150 20.74 -1.96 9.11
N ALA A 151 19.63 -1.74 9.81
CA ALA A 151 18.42 -2.55 9.69
C ALA A 151 17.47 -1.96 8.63
N PRO A 152 16.92 -2.77 7.70
CA PRO A 152 15.94 -2.30 6.72
C PRO A 152 14.62 -1.92 7.40
N ILE A 153 14.10 -0.74 7.11
CA ILE A 153 12.79 -0.27 7.61
C ILE A 153 11.76 -0.05 6.49
N ALA A 154 12.22 0.17 5.27
CA ALA A 154 11.38 0.30 4.09
C ALA A 154 12.17 -0.02 2.80
N GLY A 155 11.46 -0.15 1.69
CA GLY A 155 12.02 -0.24 0.35
C GLY A 155 11.31 0.75 -0.55
N ILE A 156 12.07 1.41 -1.40
CA ILE A 156 11.55 2.29 -2.46
C ILE A 156 11.74 1.57 -3.78
N GLY A 157 10.69 1.44 -4.56
CA GLY A 157 10.71 0.80 -5.86
C GLY A 157 10.23 1.77 -6.93
N VAL A 158 10.91 1.75 -8.07
CA VAL A 158 10.56 2.54 -9.25
C VAL A 158 10.50 1.62 -10.46
N ALA A 159 9.57 1.92 -11.36
CA ALA A 159 9.46 1.22 -12.63
C ALA A 159 8.92 2.14 -13.73
N GLY A 160 9.44 1.98 -14.95
CA GLY A 160 8.89 2.60 -16.15
C GLY A 160 9.92 3.35 -17.00
N ALA A 161 11.13 3.60 -16.48
CA ALA A 161 12.21 4.14 -17.27
C ALA A 161 12.70 3.12 -18.33
N PRO A 162 13.47 3.55 -19.36
CA PRO A 162 14.02 2.67 -20.38
C PRO A 162 14.88 1.52 -19.86
N SER A 163 15.42 1.63 -18.64
CA SER A 163 16.17 0.58 -17.98
C SER A 163 15.89 0.54 -16.48
N GLY A 164 16.07 -0.64 -15.88
CA GLY A 164 15.96 -0.80 -14.43
C GLY A 164 17.03 -0.03 -13.66
N ASP A 165 18.19 0.23 -14.26
CA ASP A 165 19.26 1.01 -13.61
C ASP A 165 18.84 2.49 -13.46
N LEU A 166 18.13 3.04 -14.46
CA LEU A 166 17.50 4.36 -14.33
C LEU A 166 16.40 4.35 -13.28
N ASP A 167 15.56 3.32 -13.24
CA ASP A 167 14.59 3.16 -12.15
C ASP A 167 15.30 3.18 -10.79
N GLU A 168 16.41 2.46 -10.64
CA GLU A 168 17.10 2.33 -9.34
C GLU A 168 17.79 3.63 -8.93
N LYS A 169 18.35 4.37 -9.90
CA LYS A 169 18.84 5.73 -9.70
C LYS A 169 17.74 6.64 -9.12
N PHE A 170 16.51 6.57 -9.63
CA PHE A 170 15.40 7.36 -9.10
C PHE A 170 14.93 6.86 -7.74
N ALA A 171 14.95 5.54 -7.49
CA ALA A 171 14.69 4.99 -6.15
C ALA A 171 15.71 5.51 -5.13
N GLN A 172 17.00 5.52 -5.48
CA GLN A 172 18.09 6.06 -4.66
C GLN A 172 17.94 7.56 -4.39
N ALA A 173 17.43 8.34 -5.35
CA ALA A 173 17.10 9.75 -5.11
C ALA A 173 16.02 9.92 -4.02
N GLY A 174 15.04 9.00 -3.98
CA GLY A 174 14.04 8.94 -2.90
C GLY A 174 14.66 8.60 -1.55
N VAL A 175 15.59 7.62 -1.50
CA VAL A 175 16.33 7.28 -0.27
C VAL A 175 17.15 8.49 0.21
N ALA A 176 17.84 9.18 -0.70
CA ALA A 176 18.68 10.32 -0.38
C ALA A 176 17.90 11.53 0.18
N ALA A 177 16.61 11.66 -0.15
CA ALA A 177 15.76 12.73 0.39
C ALA A 177 15.55 12.61 1.91
N LEU A 178 15.69 11.42 2.49
CA LEU A 178 15.51 11.16 3.92
C LEU A 178 16.74 11.51 4.78
N ASN A 179 17.88 11.82 4.17
CA ASN A 179 19.15 12.10 4.87
C ASN A 179 19.36 13.60 5.16
N LYS A 180 18.29 14.39 5.21
CA LYS A 180 18.36 15.85 5.42
C LYS A 180 18.08 16.25 6.86
#